data_AF-A0A6I7Z4Z5-F1
#
_entry.id   AF-A0A6I7Z4Z5-F1
#
_cell.length_a   1.000
_cell.length_b   1.000
_cell.length_c   1.000
_cell.angle_alpha   90.00
_cell.angle_beta   90.00
_cell.angle_gamma   90.00
#
_symmetry.space_group_name_H-M   'P 1'
#
loop_
_entity.id
_entity.type
_entity.pdbx_description
1 polymer ?
#
loop_
_entity_poly.entity_id
_entity_poly.type
_entity_poly.pdbx_seq_one_letter_code
_entity_poly.pdbx_strand_id
1 'polypeptide(L)'
;AGEGTSIESGTTVFAVKDGVSLPEDKLPVLKAKDGYTDAKWPEEATQPIKADDTEFVSSATKLDDIIENPGDNIPAGYHKVTFTAGEGTSIESGTTVFAVKDGVSLPEDRLPVLKAKDGYTDAKWPEEATQPIKADDTEFVSSATKLDDIIENPGDNIPAGYHKVTFTAGEGTSIESGT
;
A
#
# COMPACT_ATOMS: atom_id res chain seq x y z
N ALA A 1 1.45 -27.73 15.14
CA ALA A 1 1.31 -26.70 14.08
C ALA A 1 2.58 -25.89 14.07
N GLY A 2 3.24 -25.73 12.91
CA GLY A 2 4.43 -24.89 12.85
C GLY A 2 4.10 -23.41 12.76
N GLU A 3 5.14 -22.59 12.68
CA GLU A 3 5.03 -21.13 12.71
C GLU A 3 4.11 -20.60 11.60
N GLY A 4 3.28 -19.60 11.91
CA GLY A 4 2.41 -18.96 10.93
C GLY A 4 1.21 -19.77 10.43
N THR A 5 1.03 -21.02 10.86
CA THR A 5 -0.07 -21.90 10.39
C THR A 5 -1.03 -22.29 11.52
N SER A 6 -2.25 -22.65 11.14
CA SER A 6 -3.27 -23.25 11.99
C SER A 6 -3.98 -24.39 11.25
N ILE A 7 -4.47 -25.39 11.97
CA ILE A 7 -5.31 -26.45 11.38
C ILE A 7 -6.72 -25.88 11.28
N GLU A 8 -7.25 -25.79 10.07
CA GLU A 8 -8.63 -25.35 9.82
C GLU A 8 -9.60 -26.49 10.03
N SER A 9 -9.27 -27.69 9.51
CA SER A 9 -10.07 -28.89 9.67
C SER A 9 -9.29 -30.16 9.34
N GLY A 10 -9.90 -31.32 9.63
CA GLY A 10 -9.35 -32.63 9.31
C GLY A 10 -8.74 -33.38 10.49
N THR A 11 -8.31 -34.60 10.22
CA THR A 11 -7.74 -35.52 11.21
C THR A 11 -6.25 -35.26 11.34
N THR A 12 -5.73 -35.08 12.55
CA THR A 12 -4.30 -34.82 12.80
C THR A 12 -3.51 -36.05 13.23
N VAL A 13 -4.18 -37.17 13.53
CA VAL A 13 -3.56 -38.42 13.99
C VAL A 13 -4.05 -39.59 13.15
N PHE A 14 -3.10 -40.32 12.56
CA PHE A 14 -3.38 -41.48 11.70
C PHE A 14 -2.56 -42.69 12.14
N ALA A 15 -3.11 -43.89 11.95
CA ALA A 15 -2.35 -45.13 11.94
C ALA A 15 -2.13 -45.56 10.48
N VAL A 16 -0.88 -45.59 10.03
CA VAL A 16 -0.51 -45.94 8.65
C VAL A 16 0.29 -47.25 8.67
N LYS A 17 -0.03 -48.16 7.74
CA LYS A 17 0.72 -49.42 7.62
C LYS A 17 2.14 -49.15 7.13
N ASP A 18 3.12 -49.92 7.59
CA ASP A 18 4.52 -49.80 7.17
C ASP A 18 4.67 -49.71 5.64
N GLY A 19 5.41 -48.71 5.18
CA GLY A 19 5.67 -48.42 3.77
C GLY A 19 4.50 -47.82 2.98
N VAL A 20 3.38 -47.49 3.62
CA VAL A 20 2.24 -46.80 2.99
C VAL A 20 2.39 -45.29 3.14
N SER A 21 2.02 -44.53 2.10
CA SER A 21 1.93 -43.08 2.13
C SER A 21 0.54 -42.59 2.52
N LEU A 22 0.48 -41.44 3.17
CA LEU A 22 -0.78 -40.71 3.39
C LEU A 22 -1.05 -39.86 2.14
N PRO A 23 -2.19 -40.03 1.44
CA PRO A 23 -2.47 -39.25 0.25
C PRO A 23 -2.81 -37.79 0.63
N GLU A 24 -2.57 -36.87 -0.29
CA GLU A 24 -2.69 -35.42 -0.06
C GLU A 24 -4.09 -35.01 0.40
N ASP A 25 -5.14 -35.66 -0.10
CA ASP A 25 -6.54 -35.42 0.28
C ASP A 25 -6.89 -35.84 1.73
N LYS A 26 -5.98 -36.56 2.40
CA LYS A 26 -6.11 -36.93 3.82
C LYS A 26 -5.32 -36.02 4.74
N LEU A 27 -4.45 -35.14 4.21
CA LEU A 27 -3.75 -34.18 5.05
C LEU A 27 -4.74 -33.20 5.67
N PRO A 28 -4.52 -32.75 6.92
CA PRO A 28 -5.35 -31.71 7.52
C PRO A 28 -5.30 -30.44 6.66
N VAL A 29 -6.43 -29.75 6.55
CA VAL A 29 -6.51 -28.49 5.85
C VAL A 29 -5.84 -27.42 6.71
N LEU A 30 -4.89 -26.69 6.11
CA LEU A 30 -4.16 -25.63 6.76
C LEU A 30 -4.77 -24.27 6.40
N LYS A 31 -4.77 -23.38 7.39
CA LYS A 31 -5.02 -21.95 7.20
C LYS A 31 -3.83 -21.15 7.71
N ALA A 32 -3.37 -20.20 6.89
CA ALA A 32 -2.36 -19.23 7.32
C ALA A 32 -2.95 -18.30 8.39
N LYS A 33 -2.16 -18.00 9.41
CA LYS A 33 -2.50 -16.99 10.42
C LYS A 33 -2.34 -15.59 9.83
N ASP A 34 -2.96 -14.60 10.45
CA ASP A 34 -2.82 -13.19 10.06
C ASP A 34 -1.33 -12.79 9.98
N GLY A 35 -0.94 -12.11 8.90
CA GLY A 35 0.47 -11.80 8.63
C GLY A 35 1.29 -12.93 7.99
N TYR A 36 0.66 -14.03 7.58
CA TYR A 36 1.32 -15.14 6.88
C TYR A 36 0.54 -15.57 5.62
N THR A 37 1.23 -16.20 4.67
CA THR A 37 0.69 -16.80 3.44
C THR A 37 1.31 -18.18 3.18
N ASP A 38 0.83 -18.88 2.16
CA ASP A 38 1.42 -20.13 1.63
C ASP A 38 1.56 -21.25 2.68
N ALA A 39 0.54 -21.41 3.52
CA ALA A 39 0.49 -22.48 4.51
C ALA A 39 0.55 -23.85 3.81
N LYS A 40 1.55 -24.66 4.16
CA LYS A 40 1.78 -25.97 3.54
C LYS A 40 2.33 -27.00 4.50
N TRP A 41 2.07 -28.27 4.19
CA TRP A 41 2.77 -29.42 4.76
C TRP A 41 4.11 -29.63 4.05
N PRO A 42 5.09 -30.26 4.72
CA PRO A 42 6.33 -30.66 4.08
C PRO A 42 6.06 -31.73 3.00
N GLU A 43 6.86 -31.77 1.94
CA GLU A 43 6.67 -32.72 0.83
C GLU A 43 6.78 -34.18 1.29
N GLU A 44 7.53 -34.42 2.37
CA GLU A 44 7.69 -35.70 3.03
C GLU A 44 6.36 -36.24 3.61
N ALA A 45 5.36 -35.38 3.84
CA ALA A 45 4.06 -35.78 4.39
C ALA A 45 3.26 -36.74 3.50
N THR A 46 3.59 -36.80 2.21
CA THR A 46 2.96 -37.71 1.23
C THR A 46 3.87 -38.86 0.80
N GLN A 47 5.04 -39.01 1.44
CA GLN A 47 5.97 -40.10 1.17
C GLN A 47 5.68 -41.35 2.03
N PRO A 48 6.17 -42.55 1.64
CA PRO A 48 6.02 -43.77 2.43
C PRO A 48 6.60 -43.65 3.85
N ILE A 49 5.78 -43.94 4.86
CA ILE A 49 6.18 -43.86 6.27
C ILE A 49 6.74 -45.21 6.73
N LYS A 50 7.93 -45.20 7.35
CA LYS A 50 8.63 -46.40 7.86
C LYS A 50 9.08 -46.29 9.32
N ALA A 51 9.01 -45.09 9.89
CA ALA A 51 9.34 -44.87 11.29
C ALA A 51 8.09 -45.06 12.16
N ASP A 52 8.29 -45.60 13.35
CA ASP A 52 7.20 -45.92 14.29
C ASP A 52 6.42 -44.66 14.70
N ASP A 53 7.13 -43.55 14.94
CA ASP A 53 6.56 -42.23 15.26
C ASP A 53 7.08 -41.19 14.27
N THR A 54 6.18 -40.65 13.43
CA THR A 54 6.51 -39.59 12.46
C THR A 54 5.63 -38.37 12.71
N GLU A 55 6.25 -37.21 12.91
CA GLU A 55 5.57 -35.92 13.02
C GLU A 55 5.91 -35.06 11.80
N PHE A 56 4.89 -34.49 11.18
CA PHE A 56 5.06 -33.46 10.16
C PHE A 56 4.68 -32.10 10.75
N VAL A 57 5.48 -31.08 10.45
CA VAL A 57 5.26 -29.72 10.93
C VAL A 57 4.99 -28.83 9.74
N SER A 58 3.82 -28.19 9.73
CA SER A 58 3.41 -27.24 8.71
C SER A 58 4.24 -25.95 8.76
N SER A 59 4.37 -25.25 7.65
CA SER A 59 5.07 -23.95 7.57
C SER A 59 4.25 -22.94 6.76
N ALA A 60 4.47 -21.65 7.02
CA ALA A 60 3.93 -20.55 6.22
C ALA A 60 5.00 -19.46 6.01
N THR A 61 4.83 -18.65 4.97
CA THR A 61 5.68 -17.51 4.66
C THR A 61 5.16 -16.28 5.40
N LYS A 62 6.01 -15.60 6.16
CA LYS A 62 5.65 -14.33 6.81
C LYS A 62 5.54 -13.21 5.78
N LEU A 63 4.47 -12.42 5.86
CA LEU A 63 4.26 -11.25 5.01
C LEU A 63 4.92 -10.00 5.60
N ASP A 64 5.32 -9.09 4.72
CA ASP A 64 5.72 -7.74 5.10
C ASP A 64 4.51 -6.96 5.62
N ASP A 65 4.74 -5.98 6.51
CA ASP A 65 3.65 -5.19 7.09
C ASP A 65 2.98 -4.25 6.06
N ILE A 66 3.66 -3.96 4.94
CA ILE A 66 3.15 -3.15 3.82
C ILE A 66 3.47 -3.86 2.51
N ILE A 67 2.44 -4.17 1.75
CA ILE A 67 2.54 -4.84 0.44
C ILE A 67 2.08 -3.87 -0.64
N GLU A 68 2.91 -3.67 -1.66
CA GLU A 68 2.60 -2.82 -2.81
C GLU A 68 1.85 -3.61 -3.88
N ASN A 69 0.82 -2.98 -4.46
CA ASN A 69 0.03 -3.55 -5.56
C ASN A 69 -0.45 -5.00 -5.27
N PRO A 70 -1.18 -5.23 -4.16
CA PRO A 70 -1.60 -6.58 -3.74
C PRO A 70 -2.60 -7.27 -4.70
N GLY A 71 -3.01 -6.60 -5.77
CA GLY A 71 -4.09 -7.03 -6.64
C GLY A 71 -5.43 -7.00 -5.91
N ASP A 72 -6.30 -7.97 -6.22
CA ASP A 72 -7.65 -8.05 -5.64
C ASP A 72 -7.69 -8.84 -4.32
N ASN A 73 -6.67 -9.65 -4.05
CA ASN A 73 -6.63 -10.52 -2.86
C ASN A 73 -5.84 -9.83 -1.73
N ILE A 74 -6.56 -9.14 -0.85
CA ILE A 74 -5.97 -8.56 0.34
C ILE A 74 -5.79 -9.66 1.41
N PRO A 75 -4.58 -9.86 1.96
CA PRO A 75 -4.34 -10.88 2.97
C PRO A 75 -5.15 -10.63 4.26
N ALA A 76 -5.44 -11.70 5.00
CA ALA A 76 -6.11 -11.59 6.29
C ALA A 76 -5.27 -10.75 7.29
N GLY A 77 -5.93 -9.81 7.96
CA GLY A 77 -5.27 -8.85 8.87
C GLY A 77 -4.65 -7.63 8.18
N TYR A 78 -4.95 -7.40 6.90
CA TYR A 78 -4.52 -6.22 6.14
C TYR A 78 -5.72 -5.43 5.63
N HIS A 79 -5.52 -4.12 5.49
CA HIS A 79 -6.47 -3.18 4.92
C HIS A 79 -5.98 -2.70 3.56
N LYS A 80 -6.90 -2.59 2.61
CA LYS A 80 -6.62 -1.93 1.33
C LYS A 80 -6.55 -0.43 1.53
N VAL A 81 -5.48 0.18 1.04
CA VAL A 81 -5.29 1.64 1.01
C VAL A 81 -5.13 2.07 -0.43
N THR A 82 -5.92 3.06 -0.86
CA THR A 82 -5.87 3.62 -2.21
C THR A 82 -5.58 5.12 -2.16
N PHE A 83 -4.71 5.58 -3.06
CA PHE A 83 -4.37 6.98 -3.24
C PHE A 83 -4.90 7.49 -4.56
N THR A 84 -5.66 8.57 -4.54
CA THR A 84 -6.23 9.18 -5.74
C THR A 84 -5.94 10.68 -5.83
N ALA A 85 -5.70 11.14 -7.06
CA ALA A 85 -5.48 12.55 -7.32
C ALA A 85 -6.80 13.32 -7.19
N GLY A 86 -6.90 14.22 -6.22
CA GLY A 86 -8.02 15.17 -6.14
C GLY A 86 -7.86 16.38 -7.06
N GLU A 87 -8.73 17.37 -6.86
CA GLU A 87 -8.74 18.60 -7.66
C GLU A 87 -7.40 19.33 -7.62
N GLY A 88 -6.98 19.87 -8.77
CA GLY A 88 -5.72 20.60 -8.88
C GLY A 88 -4.44 19.76 -8.76
N THR A 89 -4.54 18.45 -8.56
CA THR A 89 -3.39 17.56 -8.38
C THR A 89 -3.30 16.50 -9.47
N SER A 90 -2.11 15.93 -9.62
CA SER A 90 -1.81 14.73 -10.38
C SER A 90 -0.77 13.89 -9.64
N ILE A 91 -0.88 12.56 -9.72
CA ILE A 91 0.15 11.65 -9.23
C ILE A 91 1.23 11.55 -10.31
N GLU A 92 2.44 11.99 -9.99
CA GLU A 92 3.58 11.99 -10.90
C GLU A 92 4.25 10.62 -10.94
N SER A 93 4.38 9.95 -9.79
CA SER A 93 4.96 8.61 -9.67
C SER A 93 4.61 7.96 -8.33
N GLY A 94 4.96 6.68 -8.17
CA GLY A 94 4.77 5.92 -6.93
C GLY A 94 3.61 4.92 -7.00
N THR A 95 3.54 4.06 -5.98
CA THR A 95 2.46 3.06 -5.83
C THR A 95 1.21 3.73 -5.27
N THR A 96 0.04 3.43 -5.86
CA THR A 96 -1.25 4.04 -5.45
C THR A 96 -2.17 3.07 -4.72
N VAL A 97 -1.85 1.78 -4.68
CA VAL A 97 -2.63 0.75 -3.99
C VAL A 97 -1.72 -0.09 -3.11
N PHE A 98 -2.05 -0.16 -1.83
CA PHE A 98 -1.32 -0.92 -0.83
C PHE A 98 -2.26 -1.86 -0.07
N ALA A 99 -1.71 -2.97 0.42
CA ALA A 99 -2.26 -3.68 1.56
C ALA A 99 -1.39 -3.36 2.77
N VAL A 100 -1.97 -2.76 3.81
CA VAL A 100 -1.27 -2.35 5.03
C VAL A 100 -1.83 -3.16 6.20
N LYS A 101 -0.96 -3.79 6.97
CA LYS A 101 -1.36 -4.60 8.13
C LYS A 101 -2.11 -3.75 9.16
N ASP A 102 -3.11 -4.32 9.81
CA ASP A 102 -3.88 -3.65 10.86
C ASP A 102 -2.96 -2.98 11.91
N GLY A 103 -3.24 -1.71 12.16
CA GLY A 103 -2.49 -0.88 13.11
C GLY A 103 -1.14 -0.36 12.62
N VAL A 104 -0.72 -0.67 11.38
CA VAL A 104 0.52 -0.16 10.79
C VAL A 104 0.24 1.13 10.01
N SER A 105 1.19 2.08 10.06
CA SER A 105 1.16 3.32 9.29
C SER A 105 1.99 3.22 8.02
N LEU A 106 1.57 3.90 6.95
CA LEU A 106 2.38 4.09 5.75
C LEU A 106 3.32 5.29 5.97
N PRO A 107 4.65 5.14 5.82
CA PRO A 107 5.58 6.24 6.01
C PRO A 107 5.50 7.25 4.85
N GLU A 108 5.87 8.52 5.11
CA GLU A 108 5.80 9.62 4.15
C GLU A 108 6.54 9.34 2.84
N ASP A 109 7.67 8.63 2.90
CA ASP A 109 8.50 8.28 1.75
C ASP A 109 7.87 7.19 0.85
N ARG A 110 6.81 6.51 1.32
CA ARG A 110 6.01 5.56 0.54
C ARG A 110 4.75 6.18 -0.06
N LEU A 111 4.42 7.42 0.26
CA LEU A 111 3.29 8.10 -0.37
C LEU A 111 3.60 8.37 -1.86
N PRO A 112 2.60 8.29 -2.75
CA PRO A 112 2.81 8.66 -4.15
C PRO A 112 3.25 10.13 -4.27
N VAL A 113 4.13 10.40 -5.22
CA VAL A 113 4.63 11.75 -5.47
C VAL A 113 3.56 12.55 -6.20
N LEU A 114 3.19 13.70 -5.62
CA LEU A 114 2.21 14.61 -6.19
C LEU A 114 2.86 15.72 -6.98
N LYS A 115 2.12 16.20 -7.97
CA LYS A 115 2.39 17.42 -8.71
C LYS A 115 1.13 18.27 -8.77
N ALA A 116 1.27 19.58 -8.54
CA ALA A 116 0.20 20.54 -8.77
C ALA A 116 0.01 20.77 -10.28
N LYS A 117 -1.24 20.83 -10.72
CA LYS A 117 -1.61 21.21 -12.09
C LYS A 117 -1.46 22.73 -12.27
N ASP A 118 -1.39 23.17 -13.52
CA ASP A 118 -1.37 24.61 -13.86
C ASP A 118 -2.57 25.33 -13.22
N GLY A 119 -2.32 26.50 -12.62
CA GLY A 119 -3.33 27.21 -11.82
C GLY A 119 -3.49 26.74 -10.37
N TYR A 120 -2.66 25.81 -9.89
CA TYR A 120 -2.68 25.30 -8.52
C TYR A 120 -1.28 25.28 -7.87
N THR A 121 -1.24 25.28 -6.54
CA THR A 121 -0.04 25.14 -5.71
C THR A 121 -0.30 24.22 -4.50
N ASP A 122 0.74 23.91 -3.73
CA ASP A 122 0.66 23.22 -2.44
C ASP A 122 -0.04 21.85 -2.49
N ALA A 123 0.24 21.07 -3.54
CA ALA A 123 -0.28 19.70 -3.66
C ALA A 123 0.17 18.83 -2.48
N LYS A 124 -0.77 18.24 -1.76
CA LYS A 124 -0.50 17.42 -0.57
C LYS A 124 -1.50 16.29 -0.36
N TRP A 125 -1.05 15.26 0.34
CA TRP A 125 -1.91 14.23 0.91
C TRP A 125 -2.53 14.70 2.24
N PRO A 126 -3.67 14.12 2.65
CA PRO A 126 -4.23 14.34 3.98
C PRO A 126 -3.27 13.84 5.07
N GLU A 127 -3.27 14.46 6.25
CA GLU A 127 -2.38 14.07 7.36
C GLU A 127 -2.67 12.65 7.88
N GLU A 128 -3.90 12.18 7.69
CA GLU A 128 -4.34 10.83 8.00
C GLU A 128 -3.62 9.76 7.17
N ALA A 129 -3.02 10.12 6.02
CA ALA A 129 -2.32 9.18 5.13
C ALA A 129 -1.08 8.52 5.78
N THR A 130 -0.54 9.12 6.85
CA THR A 130 0.62 8.62 7.58
C THR A 130 0.27 8.08 8.97
N GLN A 131 -1.01 8.01 9.30
CA GLN A 131 -1.51 7.47 10.56
C GLN A 131 -1.72 5.94 10.48
N PRO A 132 -1.78 5.23 11.62
CA PRO A 132 -2.10 3.81 11.66
C PRO A 132 -3.42 3.47 10.96
N ILE A 133 -3.37 2.54 10.01
CA ILE A 133 -4.54 2.10 9.24
C ILE A 133 -5.29 1.04 10.04
N LYS A 134 -6.61 1.23 10.18
CA LYS A 134 -7.52 0.31 10.89
C LYS A 134 -8.85 0.09 10.15
N ALA A 135 -9.10 0.91 9.14
CA ALA A 135 -10.32 0.87 8.37
C ALA A 135 -10.05 0.12 7.06
N ASP A 136 -10.94 -0.81 6.73
CA ASP A 136 -10.95 -1.47 5.45
C ASP A 136 -11.24 -0.46 4.33
N ASP A 137 -10.64 -0.69 3.16
CA ASP A 137 -10.85 0.10 1.94
C ASP A 137 -10.69 1.62 2.15
N THR A 138 -9.60 2.01 2.82
CA THR A 138 -9.28 3.42 3.05
C THR A 138 -8.85 4.08 1.73
N GLU A 139 -9.47 5.21 1.39
CA GLU A 139 -9.05 6.07 0.28
C GLU A 139 -8.53 7.40 0.79
N PHE A 140 -7.33 7.78 0.36
CA PHE A 140 -6.77 9.10 0.56
C PHE A 140 -6.77 9.87 -0.75
N VAL A 141 -7.39 11.06 -0.71
CA VAL A 141 -7.52 11.94 -1.86
C VAL A 141 -6.63 13.17 -1.64
N SER A 142 -5.75 13.45 -2.60
CA SER A 142 -4.88 14.64 -2.52
C SER A 142 -5.65 15.93 -2.74
N SER A 143 -5.10 17.04 -2.28
CA SER A 143 -5.65 18.38 -2.51
C SER A 143 -4.56 19.37 -2.90
N ALA A 144 -4.95 20.45 -3.56
CA ALA A 144 -4.10 21.58 -3.89
C ALA A 144 -4.86 22.90 -3.70
N THR A 145 -4.13 23.98 -3.50
CA THR A 145 -4.67 25.34 -3.40
C THR A 145 -4.80 25.93 -4.80
N LYS A 146 -6.00 26.37 -5.18
CA LYS A 146 -6.21 27.09 -6.44
C LYS A 146 -5.60 28.49 -6.35
N LEU A 147 -4.85 28.87 -7.38
CA LEU A 147 -4.28 30.21 -7.50
C LEU A 147 -5.29 31.18 -8.13
N ASP A 148 -5.18 32.46 -7.78
CA ASP A 148 -5.94 33.54 -8.42
C ASP A 148 -5.50 33.73 -9.88
N ASP A 149 -6.41 34.19 -10.74
CA ASP A 149 -6.09 34.45 -12.16
C ASP A 149 -5.03 35.54 -12.34
N ILE A 150 -4.92 36.46 -11.38
CA ILE A 150 -3.94 37.55 -11.35
C ILE A 150 -3.18 37.48 -10.03
N ILE A 151 -1.85 37.35 -10.13
CA ILE A 151 -0.95 37.40 -8.98
C ILE A 151 -0.18 38.71 -9.07
N GLU A 152 -0.43 39.62 -8.15
CA GLU A 152 0.31 40.87 -8.06
C GLU A 152 1.70 40.63 -7.46
N ASN A 153 2.73 41.26 -8.05
CA ASN A 153 4.11 41.19 -7.57
C ASN A 153 4.62 39.75 -7.33
N PRO A 154 4.54 38.82 -8.32
CA PRO A 154 4.90 37.41 -8.13
C PRO A 154 6.41 37.17 -7.93
N GLY A 155 7.22 38.23 -7.91
CA GLY A 155 8.68 38.12 -7.87
C GLY A 155 9.24 37.45 -9.12
N ASP A 156 10.15 36.50 -8.92
CA ASP A 156 10.79 35.73 -9.99
C ASP A 156 10.23 34.31 -10.15
N ASN A 157 9.49 33.81 -9.15
CA ASN A 157 8.88 32.49 -9.20
C ASN A 157 7.47 32.58 -9.77
N ILE A 158 7.38 32.58 -11.10
CA ILE A 158 6.10 32.57 -11.81
C ILE A 158 5.52 31.15 -11.77
N PRO A 159 4.30 30.94 -11.24
CA PRO A 159 3.71 29.60 -11.20
C PRO A 159 3.51 28.99 -12.59
N ALA A 160 3.45 27.67 -12.65
CA ALA A 160 3.18 26.96 -13.90
C ALA A 160 1.84 27.41 -14.51
N GLY A 161 1.86 27.73 -15.81
CA GLY A 161 0.71 28.29 -16.53
C GLY A 161 0.57 29.81 -16.47
N TYR A 162 1.40 30.53 -15.70
CA TYR A 162 1.36 32.00 -15.62
C TYR A 162 2.47 32.65 -16.46
N HIS A 163 2.25 33.90 -16.85
CA HIS A 163 3.22 34.71 -17.59
C HIS A 163 3.56 35.99 -16.83
N LYS A 164 4.85 36.34 -16.75
CA LYS A 164 5.30 37.62 -16.19
C LYS A 164 5.00 38.75 -17.16
N VAL A 165 4.17 39.70 -16.75
CA VAL A 165 3.94 40.95 -17.47
C VAL A 165 4.69 42.06 -16.75
N THR A 166 5.49 42.83 -17.48
CA THR A 166 6.25 43.97 -16.93
C THR A 166 5.88 45.23 -17.70
N PHE A 167 5.53 46.29 -16.98
CA PHE A 167 5.28 47.60 -17.53
C PHE A 167 6.51 48.48 -17.28
N THR A 168 7.06 49.09 -18.32
CA THR A 168 8.22 50.00 -18.24
C THR A 168 7.84 51.37 -18.81
N ALA A 169 8.27 52.44 -18.17
CA ALA A 169 8.08 53.80 -18.70
C ALA A 169 8.97 54.01 -19.95
N GLY A 170 8.37 54.50 -21.03
CA GLY A 170 9.10 54.98 -22.20
C GLY A 170 9.64 56.40 -22.00
N GLU A 171 10.43 56.88 -22.95
CA GLU A 171 10.97 58.25 -22.93
C GLU A 171 9.86 59.29 -22.78
N GLY A 172 10.01 60.20 -21.81
CA GLY A 172 9.01 61.24 -21.50
C GLY A 172 7.83 60.79 -20.64
N THR A 173 7.80 59.54 -20.14
CA THR A 173 6.75 59.02 -19.25
C THR A 173 7.28 58.57 -17.90
N SER A 174 6.42 58.53 -16.88
CA SER A 174 6.75 57.99 -15.55
C SER A 174 5.63 57.08 -15.06
N ILE A 175 6.00 56.04 -14.30
CA ILE A 175 5.05 55.14 -13.62
C ILE A 175 5.05 55.53 -12.15
N GLU A 176 3.92 56.00 -11.65
CA GLU A 176 3.72 56.23 -10.21
C GLU A 176 3.29 54.91 -9.56
N SER A 177 3.92 54.55 -8.45
CA SER A 177 3.48 53.42 -7.63
C SER A 177 2.15 53.77 -6.97
N GLY A 178 1.06 53.10 -7.35
CA GLY A 178 -0.21 53.19 -6.64
C GLY A 178 -0.11 52.58 -5.24
N THR A 179 -0.65 53.29 -4.25
CA THR A 179 -0.82 52.84 -2.85
C THR A 179 -1.71 51.63 -2.71
#